data_AF-A0A369J4U3-F1
#
_entry.id   AF-A0A369J4U3-F1
#
_cell.length_a   1.000
_cell.length_b   1.000
_cell.length_c   1.000
_cell.angle_alpha   90.00
_cell.angle_beta   90.00
_cell.angle_gamma   90.00
#
_symmetry.space_group_name_H-M   'P 1'
#
loop_
_entity.id
_entity.type
_entity.pdbx_description
1 polymer ?
#
loop_
_entity_poly.entity_id
_entity_poly.type
_entity_poly.pdbx_seq_one_letter_code
_entity_poly.pdbx_strand_id
1 'polypeptide(L)'
;MSAAICGWRHLRYLAAGALSTSGLVHVATLPTLKRLLIRAEEKMQLPMEWDSPTFAVLEALELCDLSARQNLLQDLFLTPIRFWVEGAYQCHMRHLLRASLRSPEIEDHMYRDPAATDSHKDDLIIKTEHILPFLSFALLTIVNLYSRYSFDLDDSMHGRTPRTTLAGLRALARHCKHLERLSLAFDARVVKANTGRRVYGDRLARLDVVGSPLIEPCAGCGIPFRHFSRLLLITNCDRQINWEDLDDEEPESEFSRKWTEVESLVTIFAEVRAQEGVRMNAGDSESDW
;
A
#
# COMPACT_ATOMS: atom_id res chain seq x y z
N MET A 1 -2.61 -20.87 31.02
CA MET A 1 -3.31 -20.49 29.78
C MET A 1 -4.79 -20.82 29.91
N SER A 2 -5.69 -19.96 29.42
CA SER A 2 -7.13 -20.23 29.41
C SER A 2 -7.45 -21.39 28.47
N ALA A 3 -8.27 -22.34 28.91
CA ALA A 3 -8.74 -23.47 28.10
C ALA A 3 -9.40 -23.03 26.78
N ALA A 4 -9.91 -21.81 26.72
CA ALA A 4 -10.52 -21.24 25.51
C ALA A 4 -9.52 -21.10 24.35
N ILE A 5 -8.25 -20.82 24.61
CA ILE A 5 -7.24 -20.52 23.58
C ILE A 5 -6.65 -21.83 22.98
N CYS A 6 -6.64 -22.92 23.75
CA CYS A 6 -6.22 -24.24 23.26
C CYS A 6 -7.19 -24.84 22.22
N GLY A 7 -8.42 -24.32 22.13
CA GLY A 7 -9.43 -24.75 21.16
C GLY A 7 -9.28 -24.13 19.75
N TRP A 8 -8.38 -23.18 19.56
CA TRP A 8 -8.28 -22.36 18.33
C TRP A 8 -7.56 -23.03 17.15
N ARG A 9 -7.70 -24.36 16.99
CA ARG A 9 -7.01 -25.16 15.96
C ARG A 9 -7.36 -24.81 14.51
N HIS A 10 -8.44 -24.06 14.31
CA HIS A 10 -8.90 -23.62 12.99
C HIS A 10 -8.90 -22.10 12.83
N LEU A 11 -8.33 -21.37 13.80
CA LEU A 11 -8.30 -19.92 13.74
C LEU A 11 -7.38 -19.46 12.61
N ARG A 12 -7.95 -18.72 11.65
CA ARG A 12 -7.23 -18.19 10.48
C ARG A 12 -6.93 -16.71 10.58
N TYR A 13 -7.78 -15.97 11.30
CA TYR A 13 -7.69 -14.53 11.50
C TYR A 13 -7.87 -14.24 12.99
N LEU A 14 -6.96 -13.46 13.57
CA LEU A 14 -7.07 -12.97 14.93
C LEU A 14 -6.81 -11.47 14.95
N ALA A 15 -7.80 -10.70 15.40
CA ALA A 15 -7.64 -9.32 15.80
C ALA A 15 -7.74 -9.26 17.32
N ALA A 16 -6.68 -8.81 17.98
CA ALA A 16 -6.64 -8.66 19.43
C ALA A 16 -6.03 -7.30 19.79
N GLY A 17 -6.41 -6.77 20.95
CA GLY A 17 -5.74 -5.62 21.54
C GLY A 17 -4.34 -5.98 22.05
N ALA A 18 -4.01 -5.48 23.23
CA ALA A 18 -2.79 -5.85 23.93
C ALA A 18 -2.74 -7.37 24.19
N LEU A 19 -1.77 -8.04 23.58
CA LEU A 19 -1.41 -9.41 23.95
C LEU A 19 -0.22 -9.36 24.90
N SER A 20 -0.33 -10.10 26.01
CA SER A 20 0.85 -10.42 26.80
C SER A 20 1.84 -11.24 25.97
N THR A 21 3.13 -11.23 26.33
CA THR A 21 4.16 -12.09 25.71
C THR A 21 3.70 -13.55 25.62
N SER A 22 3.13 -14.09 26.70
CA SER A 22 2.62 -15.47 26.73
C SER A 22 1.45 -15.71 25.76
N GLY A 23 0.59 -14.70 25.57
CA GLY A 23 -0.49 -14.73 24.61
C GLY A 23 0.02 -14.72 23.17
N LEU A 24 1.01 -13.87 22.88
CA LEU A 24 1.63 -13.82 21.57
C LEU A 24 2.34 -15.13 21.23
N VAL A 25 3.12 -15.69 22.18
CA VAL A 25 3.80 -16.97 21.98
C VAL A 25 2.81 -18.07 21.63
N HIS A 26 1.67 -18.12 22.33
CA HIS A 26 0.62 -19.08 22.00
C HIS A 26 0.05 -18.87 20.61
N VAL A 27 -0.31 -17.63 20.27
CA VAL A 27 -0.87 -17.27 18.95
C VAL A 27 0.09 -17.65 17.82
N ALA A 28 1.39 -17.47 18.05
CA ALA A 28 2.46 -17.87 17.15
C ALA A 28 2.53 -19.37 16.84
N THR A 29 2.10 -20.22 17.78
CA THR A 29 2.05 -21.69 17.59
C THR A 29 0.80 -22.16 16.85
N LEU A 30 -0.14 -21.27 16.51
CA LEU A 30 -1.38 -21.66 15.85
C LEU A 30 -1.11 -22.09 14.39
N PRO A 31 -1.34 -23.35 14.03
CA PRO A 31 -0.91 -23.91 12.74
C PRO A 31 -1.76 -23.44 11.55
N THR A 32 -2.88 -22.76 11.80
CA THR A 32 -3.79 -22.27 10.75
C THR A 32 -3.85 -20.75 10.66
N LEU A 33 -3.13 -20.04 11.53
CA LEU A 33 -3.24 -18.59 11.63
C LEU A 33 -2.54 -17.92 10.45
N LYS A 34 -3.34 -17.40 9.52
CA LYS A 34 -2.86 -16.71 8.32
C LYS A 34 -2.74 -15.21 8.53
N ARG A 35 -3.54 -14.62 9.40
CA ARG A 35 -3.60 -13.17 9.60
C ARG A 35 -3.66 -12.84 11.09
N LEU A 36 -2.79 -11.95 11.53
CA LEU A 36 -2.73 -11.48 12.90
C LEU A 36 -2.72 -9.95 12.93
N LEU A 37 -3.69 -9.35 13.58
CA LEU A 37 -3.75 -7.93 13.91
C LEU A 37 -3.63 -7.78 15.43
N ILE A 38 -2.55 -7.16 15.90
CA ILE A 38 -2.32 -6.94 17.33
C ILE A 38 -1.89 -5.52 17.64
N ARG A 39 -2.41 -4.98 18.74
CA ARG A 39 -1.86 -3.76 19.34
C ARG A 39 -0.81 -4.17 20.35
N ALA A 40 0.45 -4.00 20.00
CA ALA A 40 1.51 -4.33 20.94
C ALA A 40 1.58 -3.30 22.07
N GLU A 41 1.93 -3.73 23.28
CA GLU A 41 2.24 -2.82 24.37
C GLU A 41 3.69 -2.31 24.23
N GLU A 42 3.94 -1.06 24.62
CA GLU A 42 5.27 -0.42 24.59
C GLU A 42 6.38 -1.25 25.27
N LYS A 43 6.00 -2.14 26.21
CA LYS A 43 6.91 -2.96 27.00
C LYS A 43 6.86 -4.45 26.67
N MET A 44 6.27 -4.82 25.54
CA MET A 44 6.20 -6.22 25.15
C MET A 44 7.60 -6.75 24.85
N GLN A 45 8.15 -7.52 25.79
CA GLN A 45 9.39 -8.25 25.59
C GLN A 45 9.07 -9.53 24.83
N LEU A 46 9.76 -9.74 23.71
CA LEU A 46 9.67 -11.00 23.00
C LEU A 46 10.63 -12.01 23.61
N PRO A 47 10.31 -13.30 23.52
CA PRO A 47 11.31 -14.34 23.78
C PRO A 47 12.49 -14.10 22.83
N MET A 48 13.71 -14.03 23.36
CA MET A 48 14.93 -13.92 22.55
C MET A 48 15.13 -15.11 21.61
N GLU A 49 14.55 -16.27 21.96
CA GLU A 49 14.64 -17.50 21.18
C GLU A 49 13.25 -18.13 21.11
N TRP A 50 12.86 -18.52 19.91
CA TRP A 50 11.63 -19.26 19.65
C TRP A 50 12.00 -20.73 19.40
N ASP A 51 11.48 -21.64 20.23
CA ASP A 51 11.81 -23.08 20.17
C ASP A 51 11.29 -23.80 18.91
N SER A 52 10.52 -23.12 18.05
CA SER A 52 9.84 -23.70 16.88
C SER A 52 9.60 -22.64 15.81
N PRO A 53 9.32 -23.00 14.54
CA PRO A 53 8.96 -22.03 13.51
C PRO A 53 7.68 -21.29 13.90
N THR A 54 7.88 -20.11 14.47
CA THR A 54 6.85 -19.16 14.83
C THR A 54 6.12 -18.73 13.58
N PHE A 55 4.77 -18.73 13.61
CA PHE A 55 3.97 -18.20 12.51
C PHE A 55 4.17 -18.94 11.16
N ALA A 56 4.30 -20.27 11.19
CA ALA A 56 4.63 -21.09 10.02
C ALA A 56 3.75 -20.88 8.77
N VAL A 57 2.51 -20.41 8.95
CA VAL A 57 1.56 -20.13 7.84
C VAL A 57 1.05 -18.69 7.82
N LEU A 58 1.70 -17.78 8.54
CA LEU A 58 1.27 -16.39 8.63
C LEU A 58 1.56 -15.67 7.30
N GLU A 59 0.50 -15.16 6.70
CA GLU A 59 0.50 -14.44 5.43
C GLU A 59 0.42 -12.92 5.65
N ALA A 60 -0.11 -12.46 6.80
CA ALA A 60 -0.19 -11.04 7.13
C ALA A 60 -0.05 -10.79 8.63
N LEU A 61 0.71 -9.76 9.00
CA LEU A 61 0.92 -9.32 10.37
C LEU A 61 0.75 -7.80 10.46
N GLU A 62 -0.35 -7.39 11.06
CA GLU A 62 -0.71 -5.99 11.25
C GLU A 62 -0.37 -5.62 12.71
N LEU A 63 0.53 -4.65 12.90
CA LEU A 63 0.97 -4.18 14.22
C LEU A 63 0.54 -2.72 14.39
N CYS A 64 -0.33 -2.40 15.35
CA CYS A 64 -0.77 -1.01 15.53
C CYS A 64 0.29 -0.12 16.18
N ASP A 65 1.20 -0.66 17.00
CA ASP A 65 2.24 0.11 17.70
C ASP A 65 3.62 -0.12 17.07
N LEU A 66 4.41 0.94 16.87
CA LEU A 66 5.76 0.97 16.29
C LEU A 66 6.86 0.47 17.23
N SER A 67 6.71 0.71 18.54
CA SER A 67 7.74 0.43 19.54
C SER A 67 8.05 -1.07 19.66
N ALA A 68 7.01 -1.90 19.64
CA ALA A 68 7.14 -3.35 19.69
C ALA A 68 7.64 -3.98 18.37
N ARG A 69 7.64 -3.23 17.26
CA ARG A 69 7.98 -3.79 15.94
C ARG A 69 9.46 -4.10 15.78
N GLN A 70 10.33 -3.30 16.40
CA GLN A 70 11.78 -3.46 16.22
C GLN A 70 12.28 -4.81 16.73
N ASN A 71 11.77 -5.26 17.88
CA ASN A 71 12.14 -6.55 18.44
C ASN A 71 11.52 -7.69 17.63
N LEU A 72 10.26 -7.53 17.19
CA LEU A 72 9.54 -8.59 16.48
C LEU A 72 10.12 -8.88 15.09
N LEU A 73 10.61 -7.85 14.40
CA LEU A 73 11.09 -7.98 13.02
C LEU A 73 12.51 -8.50 12.89
N GLN A 74 13.31 -8.44 13.96
CA GLN A 74 14.65 -9.02 13.96
C GLN A 74 14.60 -10.56 14.00
N ASP A 75 13.59 -11.11 14.67
CA ASP A 75 13.52 -12.55 14.95
C ASP A 75 12.63 -13.32 13.97
N LEU A 76 11.80 -12.62 13.20
CA LEU A 76 10.82 -13.22 12.29
C LEU A 76 11.33 -13.30 10.84
N PHE A 77 11.80 -14.49 10.44
CA PHE A 77 12.09 -14.86 9.05
C PHE A 77 10.80 -15.11 8.23
N LEU A 78 9.88 -14.16 8.22
CA LEU A 78 8.59 -14.37 7.58
C LEU A 78 8.59 -14.00 6.10
N THR A 79 8.04 -14.89 5.30
CA THR A 79 7.65 -14.68 3.90
C THR A 79 6.30 -13.95 3.81
N PRO A 80 6.00 -13.34 2.66
CA PRO A 80 5.79 -11.89 2.60
C PRO A 80 4.76 -11.39 3.64
N ILE A 81 5.24 -10.68 4.66
CA ILE A 81 4.39 -10.00 5.62
C ILE A 81 3.89 -8.69 5.01
N ARG A 82 2.57 -8.47 5.06
CA ARG A 82 1.96 -7.14 4.93
C ARG A 82 2.13 -6.37 6.22
N PHE A 83 2.65 -5.14 6.13
CA PHE A 83 2.77 -4.27 7.28
C PHE A 83 1.61 -3.28 7.31
N TRP A 84 1.34 -2.76 8.50
CA TRP A 84 0.34 -1.73 8.70
C TRP A 84 0.94 -0.72 9.67
N VAL A 85 0.84 0.58 9.36
CA VAL A 85 1.59 1.61 10.07
C VAL A 85 0.66 2.76 10.45
N GLU A 86 -0.06 2.55 11.54
CA GLU A 86 -0.89 3.58 12.14
C GLU A 86 0.01 4.65 12.81
N GLY A 87 -0.11 5.92 12.41
CA GLY A 87 0.49 7.06 13.14
C GLY A 87 2.02 7.14 13.13
N ALA A 88 2.70 6.74 12.05
CA ALA A 88 4.15 6.81 11.99
C ALA A 88 4.71 8.24 11.97
N TYR A 89 5.26 8.65 13.11
CA TYR A 89 6.20 9.78 13.19
C TYR A 89 7.53 9.45 12.47
N GLN A 90 8.07 10.46 11.79
CA GLN A 90 9.23 10.44 10.86
C GLN A 90 10.46 9.64 11.31
N CYS A 91 10.75 9.57 12.61
CA CYS A 91 11.94 8.90 13.15
C CYS A 91 11.88 7.36 13.09
N HIS A 92 10.69 6.75 13.01
CA HIS A 92 10.54 5.30 13.18
C HIS A 92 10.65 4.51 11.87
N MET A 93 10.37 5.13 10.71
CA MET A 93 10.49 4.45 9.42
C MET A 93 11.93 3.98 9.16
N ARG A 94 12.95 4.76 9.54
CA ARG A 94 14.38 4.44 9.38
C ARG A 94 14.81 3.13 10.06
N HIS A 95 14.10 2.67 11.08
CA HIS A 95 14.44 1.45 11.81
C HIS A 95 13.76 0.18 11.28
N LEU A 96 12.60 0.30 10.61
CA LEU A 96 11.88 -0.84 10.00
C LEU A 96 12.67 -1.52 8.87
N LEU A 97 13.69 -0.85 8.35
CA LEU A 97 14.33 -1.17 7.06
C LEU A 97 15.50 -2.13 7.16
N ARG A 98 15.86 -2.53 8.38
CA ARG A 98 16.91 -3.54 8.60
C ARG A 98 16.39 -4.97 8.46
N ALA A 99 15.08 -5.18 8.49
CA ALA A 99 14.47 -6.50 8.29
C ALA A 99 14.25 -6.78 6.79
N SER A 100 14.51 -8.01 6.33
CA SER A 100 14.28 -8.42 4.94
C SER A 100 12.78 -8.56 4.65
N LEU A 101 12.12 -7.46 4.28
CA LEU A 101 10.70 -7.46 3.95
C LEU A 101 10.49 -7.71 2.46
N ARG A 102 9.65 -8.69 2.09
CA ARG A 102 9.31 -8.97 0.69
C ARG A 102 8.17 -8.09 0.16
N SER A 103 7.20 -7.68 0.99
CA SER A 103 6.01 -6.94 0.52
C SER A 103 5.36 -6.03 1.60
N PRO A 104 6.04 -4.99 2.11
CA PRO A 104 5.42 -4.04 3.02
C PRO A 104 4.29 -3.23 2.40
N GLU A 105 3.09 -3.47 2.92
CA GLU A 105 1.99 -2.51 2.89
C GLU A 105 2.25 -1.43 3.98
N ILE A 106 1.88 -0.16 3.73
CA ILE A 106 1.99 0.93 4.71
C ILE A 106 0.69 1.73 4.64
N GLU A 107 -0.20 1.54 5.60
CA GLU A 107 -1.43 2.32 5.68
C GLU A 107 -1.40 3.19 6.94
N ASP A 108 -1.53 4.50 6.78
CA ASP A 108 -1.70 5.45 7.88
C ASP A 108 -3.18 5.75 8.08
N HIS A 109 -3.78 5.11 9.09
CA HIS A 109 -5.15 5.35 9.51
C HIS A 109 -5.15 6.25 10.74
N MET A 110 -4.97 7.56 10.52
CA MET A 110 -5.20 8.52 11.60
C MET A 110 -6.71 8.58 11.90
N TYR A 111 -7.13 8.28 13.12
CA TYR A 111 -8.47 8.66 13.60
C TYR A 111 -8.61 10.18 13.42
N ARG A 112 -9.80 10.64 12.98
CA ARG A 112 -10.06 12.09 12.85
C ARG A 112 -10.02 12.65 14.26
N ASP A 113 -8.89 13.18 14.70
CA ASP A 113 -8.88 14.04 15.88
C ASP A 113 -9.35 15.43 15.40
N PRO A 114 -10.62 15.80 15.65
CA PRO A 114 -11.13 17.11 15.26
C PRO A 114 -10.40 18.25 16.00
N ALA A 115 -9.64 17.95 17.05
CA ALA A 115 -8.89 18.93 17.83
C ALA A 115 -7.44 19.14 17.34
N ALA A 116 -6.95 18.33 16.39
CA ALA A 116 -5.61 18.53 15.85
C ALA A 116 -5.53 19.87 15.08
N THR A 117 -4.87 20.85 15.69
CA THR A 117 -4.69 22.18 15.10
C THR A 117 -3.86 22.10 13.82
N ASP A 118 -4.18 22.96 12.85
CA ASP A 118 -3.51 23.05 11.54
C ASP A 118 -1.97 23.19 11.62
N SER A 119 -1.43 23.57 12.78
CA SER A 119 -0.01 23.83 13.03
C SER A 119 0.93 22.63 12.91
N HIS A 120 0.43 21.39 12.97
CA HIS A 120 1.27 20.17 12.89
C HIS A 120 1.13 19.41 11.57
N LYS A 121 0.38 19.93 10.61
CA LYS A 121 0.11 19.23 9.34
C LYS A 121 1.38 18.93 8.56
N ASP A 122 2.36 19.83 8.58
CA ASP A 122 3.59 19.68 7.80
C ASP A 122 4.49 18.55 8.32
N ASP A 123 4.43 18.27 9.63
CA ASP A 123 5.20 17.18 10.26
C ASP A 123 4.61 15.80 9.92
N LEU A 124 3.33 15.76 9.53
CA LEU A 124 2.59 14.54 9.19
C LEU A 124 2.71 14.16 7.72
N ILE A 125 3.36 15.00 6.90
CA ILE A 125 3.61 14.72 5.48
C ILE A 125 4.69 13.65 5.36
N ILE A 126 4.40 12.58 4.63
CA ILE A 126 5.40 11.57 4.32
C ILE A 126 6.24 12.06 3.14
N LYS A 127 7.46 12.50 3.44
CA LYS A 127 8.45 12.98 2.46
C LYS A 127 9.19 11.84 1.76
N THR A 128 9.81 12.15 0.63
CA THR A 128 10.66 11.25 -0.15
C THR A 128 11.69 10.54 0.73
N GLU A 129 12.33 11.28 1.65
CA GLU A 129 13.34 10.73 2.56
C GLU A 129 12.81 9.69 3.56
N HIS A 130 11.51 9.69 3.85
CA HIS A 130 10.86 8.68 4.67
C HIS A 130 10.64 7.38 3.88
N ILE A 131 10.45 7.49 2.56
CA ILE A 131 10.19 6.36 1.66
C ILE A 131 11.47 5.81 1.02
N LEU A 132 12.51 6.65 0.89
CA LEU A 132 13.81 6.31 0.32
C LEU A 132 14.34 4.96 0.77
N PRO A 133 14.30 4.62 2.06
CA PRO A 133 14.86 3.35 2.46
C PRO A 133 14.06 2.14 1.99
N PHE A 134 12.76 2.27 1.73
CA PHE A 134 11.94 1.20 1.15
C PHE A 134 12.37 0.91 -0.29
N LEU A 135 12.92 1.89 -1.00
CA LEU A 135 13.47 1.69 -2.35
C LEU A 135 14.64 0.69 -2.39
N SER A 136 15.24 0.37 -1.23
CA SER A 136 16.28 -0.67 -1.14
C SER A 136 15.75 -2.10 -1.24
N PHE A 137 14.44 -2.30 -1.04
CA PHE A 137 13.83 -3.62 -1.13
C PHE A 137 13.60 -4.03 -2.59
N ALA A 138 14.52 -4.85 -3.11
CA ALA A 138 14.46 -5.32 -4.48
C ALA A 138 13.20 -6.15 -4.79
N LEU A 139 12.52 -6.74 -3.79
CA LEU A 139 11.41 -7.68 -4.00
C LEU A 139 10.02 -7.08 -3.74
N LEU A 140 9.90 -5.77 -3.51
CA LEU A 140 8.62 -5.12 -3.26
C LEU A 140 7.59 -5.41 -4.35
N THR A 141 6.53 -6.14 -4.00
CA THR A 141 5.40 -6.41 -4.91
C THR A 141 4.17 -5.57 -4.63
N ILE A 142 3.93 -5.21 -3.37
CA ILE A 142 2.79 -4.39 -2.96
C ILE A 142 3.33 -3.26 -2.12
N VAL A 143 2.94 -2.04 -2.45
CA VAL A 143 3.18 -0.85 -1.64
C VAL A 143 1.86 -0.11 -1.52
N ASN A 144 1.32 -0.10 -0.31
CA ASN A 144 0.23 0.79 0.04
C ASN A 144 0.85 2.00 0.72
N LEU A 145 0.42 3.21 0.35
CA LEU A 145 0.83 4.48 0.90
C LEU A 145 -0.46 5.29 1.05
N TYR A 146 -1.11 5.11 2.19
CA TYR A 146 -2.25 5.93 2.58
C TYR A 146 -1.76 6.95 3.60
N SER A 147 -2.08 8.23 3.41
CA SER A 147 -1.86 9.30 4.38
C SER A 147 -2.90 10.38 4.14
N ARG A 148 -3.53 10.84 5.21
CA ARG A 148 -4.48 11.97 5.16
C ARG A 148 -3.80 13.29 4.84
N TYR A 149 -2.54 13.42 5.23
CA TYR A 149 -1.74 14.64 5.03
C TYR A 149 -0.89 14.58 3.77
N SER A 150 -1.05 13.50 2.99
CA SER A 150 -0.44 13.24 1.69
C SER A 150 1.06 12.91 1.72
N PHE A 151 1.55 12.59 0.53
CA PHE A 151 2.92 12.21 0.23
C PHE A 151 3.59 13.29 -0.61
N ASP A 152 4.81 13.65 -0.24
CA ASP A 152 5.70 14.47 -1.04
C ASP A 152 6.85 13.59 -1.54
N LEU A 153 6.69 13.01 -2.73
CA LEU A 153 7.68 12.11 -3.34
C LEU A 153 8.66 12.81 -4.28
N ASP A 154 8.47 14.10 -4.51
CA ASP A 154 9.25 14.85 -5.49
C ASP A 154 9.55 16.28 -5.07
N ASP A 155 9.48 16.53 -3.76
CA ASP A 155 9.75 17.81 -3.10
C ASP A 155 8.92 18.97 -3.71
N SER A 156 7.73 18.66 -4.22
CA SER A 156 6.92 19.55 -5.06
C SER A 156 5.73 20.15 -4.28
N MET A 157 6.00 20.67 -3.09
CA MET A 157 5.00 21.31 -2.24
C MET A 157 4.42 22.59 -2.88
N HIS A 158 3.35 22.44 -3.66
CA HIS A 158 2.55 23.55 -4.19
C HIS A 158 1.24 23.69 -3.38
N GLY A 159 1.31 24.36 -2.22
CA GLY A 159 0.16 24.65 -1.35
C GLY A 159 -0.10 23.60 -0.25
N ARG A 160 -1.28 23.65 0.39
CA ARG A 160 -1.67 22.87 1.60
C ARG A 160 -1.92 21.37 1.38
N THR A 161 -1.62 20.85 0.21
CA THR A 161 -1.76 19.41 -0.09
C THR A 161 -0.50 19.00 -0.81
N PRO A 162 0.42 18.30 -0.15
CA PRO A 162 1.50 17.57 -0.82
C PRO A 162 0.85 16.67 -1.85
N ARG A 163 1.47 16.52 -3.01
CA ARG A 163 0.87 15.78 -4.10
C ARG A 163 1.97 14.99 -4.75
N THR A 164 1.94 13.68 -4.57
CA THR A 164 2.75 12.80 -5.41
C THR A 164 2.51 13.20 -6.85
N THR A 165 3.57 13.62 -7.54
CA THR A 165 3.47 13.80 -8.98
C THR A 165 3.73 12.48 -9.70
N LEU A 166 3.43 12.47 -10.98
CA LEU A 166 3.83 11.38 -11.87
C LEU A 166 5.35 11.13 -11.83
N ALA A 167 6.17 12.12 -11.50
CA ALA A 167 7.62 11.93 -11.36
C ALA A 167 7.96 11.06 -10.15
N GLY A 168 7.33 11.31 -9.00
CA GLY A 168 7.46 10.48 -7.80
C GLY A 168 7.00 9.05 -8.04
N LEU A 169 5.84 8.88 -8.70
CA LEU A 169 5.32 7.57 -9.09
C LEU A 169 6.29 6.81 -10.04
N ARG A 170 6.90 7.50 -11.00
CA ARG A 170 7.93 6.91 -11.89
C ARG A 170 9.20 6.53 -11.13
N ALA A 171 9.61 7.32 -10.14
CA ALA A 171 10.77 7.01 -9.32
C ALA A 171 10.52 5.70 -8.54
N LEU A 172 9.38 5.58 -7.86
CA LEU A 172 8.98 4.35 -7.17
C LEU A 172 9.01 3.13 -8.11
N ALA A 173 8.31 3.21 -9.25
CA ALA A 173 8.25 2.08 -10.18
C ALA A 173 9.60 1.72 -10.83
N ARG A 174 10.52 2.68 -10.94
CA ARG A 174 11.88 2.44 -11.44
C ARG A 174 12.74 1.67 -10.44
N HIS A 175 12.60 1.96 -9.15
CA HIS A 175 13.37 1.32 -8.10
C HIS A 175 12.76 -0.01 -7.66
N CYS A 176 11.43 -0.10 -7.61
CA CYS A 176 10.69 -1.30 -7.21
C CYS A 176 10.33 -2.15 -8.44
N LYS A 177 11.30 -2.88 -9.01
CA LYS A 177 11.12 -3.66 -10.25
C LYS A 177 10.06 -4.76 -10.17
N HIS A 178 9.73 -5.18 -8.96
CA HIS A 178 8.74 -6.23 -8.70
C HIS A 178 7.36 -5.68 -8.33
N LEU A 179 7.18 -4.35 -8.34
CA LEU A 179 5.96 -3.71 -7.88
C LEU A 179 4.78 -4.07 -8.80
N GLU A 180 3.79 -4.75 -8.24
CA GLU A 180 2.59 -5.23 -8.91
C GLU A 180 1.36 -4.42 -8.51
N ARG A 181 1.30 -3.97 -7.26
CA ARG A 181 0.23 -3.14 -6.73
C ARG A 181 0.80 -1.93 -6.01
N LEU A 182 0.24 -0.77 -6.31
CA LEU A 182 0.56 0.48 -5.65
C LEU A 182 -0.72 1.19 -5.26
N SER A 183 -0.86 1.54 -3.99
CA SER A 183 -1.90 2.48 -3.54
C SER A 183 -1.24 3.75 -3.09
N LEU A 184 -1.55 4.90 -3.69
CA LEU A 184 -1.08 6.20 -3.23
C LEU A 184 -2.01 7.33 -3.69
N ALA A 185 -2.11 8.37 -2.87
CA ALA A 185 -2.74 9.62 -3.30
C ALA A 185 -1.82 10.38 -4.26
N PHE A 186 -2.33 10.76 -5.44
CA PHE A 186 -1.62 11.64 -6.38
C PHE A 186 -2.55 12.71 -6.95
N ASP A 187 -2.01 13.82 -7.48
CA ASP A 187 -2.88 14.81 -8.13
C ASP A 187 -3.01 14.55 -9.63
N ALA A 188 -4.14 13.98 -10.05
CA ALA A 188 -4.42 13.71 -11.45
C ALA A 188 -4.62 14.99 -12.29
N ARG A 189 -4.79 16.16 -11.66
CA ARG A 189 -5.00 17.45 -12.35
C ARG A 189 -3.73 18.05 -12.95
N VAL A 190 -2.58 17.78 -12.32
CA VAL A 190 -1.29 18.40 -12.68
C VAL A 190 -0.58 17.60 -13.76
N VAL A 191 -1.14 16.45 -14.15
CA VAL A 191 -0.49 15.53 -15.06
C VAL A 191 -0.58 16.07 -16.48
N LYS A 192 0.50 16.72 -16.93
CA LYS A 192 0.65 17.15 -18.32
C LYS A 192 0.83 15.92 -19.21
N ALA A 193 0.14 15.87 -20.33
CA ALA A 193 0.31 14.86 -21.37
C ALA A 193 1.69 15.02 -22.06
N ASN A 194 2.78 14.70 -21.36
CA ASN A 194 4.10 14.69 -21.98
C ASN A 194 4.20 13.51 -22.95
N THR A 195 4.67 13.80 -24.17
CA THR A 195 4.77 12.90 -25.33
C THR A 195 5.98 11.96 -25.30
N GLY A 196 6.68 11.87 -24.16
CA GLY A 196 7.91 11.09 -24.01
C GLY A 196 7.66 9.58 -23.88
N ARG A 197 8.18 8.81 -24.84
CA ARG A 197 8.10 7.34 -24.95
C ARG A 197 9.04 6.63 -23.95
N ARG A 198 8.69 6.60 -22.67
CA ARG A 198 9.32 5.65 -21.72
C ARG A 198 8.27 4.96 -20.85
N VAL A 199 8.25 3.64 -20.99
CA VAL A 199 7.58 2.68 -20.11
C VAL A 199 8.47 2.48 -18.89
N TYR A 200 7.88 2.50 -17.71
CA TYR A 200 8.54 2.24 -16.42
C TYR A 200 7.73 1.17 -15.69
N GLY A 201 8.39 0.20 -15.06
CA GLY A 201 7.74 -0.82 -14.23
C GLY A 201 6.89 -1.82 -15.03
N ASP A 202 7.54 -2.85 -15.57
CA ASP A 202 6.89 -3.91 -16.37
C ASP A 202 6.04 -4.89 -15.53
N ARG A 203 5.65 -4.52 -14.32
CA ARG A 203 4.88 -5.39 -13.42
C ARG A 203 3.73 -4.69 -12.74
N LEU A 204 3.71 -3.36 -12.71
CA LEU A 204 2.64 -2.62 -12.03
C LEU A 204 1.33 -2.88 -12.76
N ALA A 205 0.49 -3.69 -12.12
CA ALA A 205 -0.78 -4.16 -12.66
C ALA A 205 -1.97 -3.44 -12.02
N ARG A 206 -1.81 -2.93 -10.81
CA ARG A 206 -2.87 -2.25 -10.06
C ARG A 206 -2.37 -0.95 -9.46
N LEU A 207 -3.06 0.15 -9.75
CA LEU A 207 -2.80 1.46 -9.17
C LEU A 207 -4.07 1.97 -8.47
N ASP A 208 -4.05 2.07 -7.17
CA ASP A 208 -5.09 2.75 -6.40
C ASP A 208 -4.64 4.18 -6.10
N VAL A 209 -5.54 5.11 -6.37
CA VAL A 209 -5.25 6.55 -6.46
C VAL A 209 -5.78 7.34 -5.26
N VAL A 210 -6.50 6.68 -4.35
CA VAL A 210 -6.82 7.16 -2.99
C VAL A 210 -7.18 8.66 -2.93
N GLY A 211 -8.42 9.00 -3.27
CA GLY A 211 -8.93 10.37 -3.13
C GLY A 211 -8.31 11.35 -4.13
N SER A 212 -7.59 10.87 -5.15
CA SER A 212 -7.00 11.70 -6.20
C SER A 212 -8.05 12.61 -6.85
N PRO A 213 -7.88 13.95 -6.79
CA PRO A 213 -8.74 14.87 -7.49
C PRO A 213 -8.56 14.73 -9.01
N LEU A 214 -9.67 14.74 -9.75
CA LEU A 214 -9.70 14.49 -11.18
C LEU A 214 -10.55 15.55 -11.89
N ILE A 215 -9.98 16.22 -12.90
CA ILE A 215 -10.72 17.19 -13.73
C ILE A 215 -11.47 16.44 -14.84
N GLU A 216 -10.73 15.66 -15.65
CA GLU A 216 -11.24 14.94 -16.82
C GLU A 216 -10.87 13.45 -16.76
N PRO A 217 -11.85 12.52 -16.85
CA PRO A 217 -11.61 11.07 -16.83
C PRO A 217 -10.62 10.58 -17.90
N CYS A 218 -10.79 11.02 -19.15
CA CYS A 218 -9.92 10.62 -20.25
C CYS A 218 -8.45 11.02 -20.03
N ALA A 219 -8.21 12.24 -19.54
CA ALA A 219 -6.88 12.74 -19.24
C ALA A 219 -6.24 11.95 -18.09
N GLY A 220 -7.02 11.60 -17.07
CA GLY A 220 -6.57 10.77 -15.94
C GLY A 220 -6.17 9.36 -16.32
N CYS A 221 -6.91 8.71 -17.24
CA CYS A 221 -6.62 7.34 -17.67
C CYS A 221 -5.39 7.25 -18.58
N GLY A 222 -5.27 8.17 -19.53
CA GLY A 222 -4.30 8.04 -20.62
C GLY A 222 -2.85 8.09 -20.14
N ILE A 223 -2.58 8.70 -18.99
CA ILE A 223 -1.22 8.99 -18.57
C ILE A 223 -0.58 7.84 -17.78
N PRO A 224 -1.19 7.27 -16.72
CA PRO A 224 -0.66 6.06 -16.09
C PRO A 224 -0.51 4.92 -17.11
N PHE A 225 -1.45 4.76 -18.04
CA PHE A 225 -1.41 3.72 -19.08
C PHE A 225 -0.21 3.82 -20.02
N ARG A 226 0.22 5.03 -20.34
CA ARG A 226 1.41 5.23 -21.18
C ARG A 226 2.71 4.88 -20.47
N HIS A 227 2.73 4.96 -19.15
CA HIS A 227 3.93 4.67 -18.37
C HIS A 227 3.98 3.23 -17.88
N PHE A 228 2.83 2.60 -17.63
CA PHE A 228 2.74 1.25 -17.08
C PHE A 228 2.08 0.32 -18.09
N SER A 229 2.91 -0.38 -18.88
CA SER A 229 2.47 -1.26 -19.98
C SER A 229 1.55 -2.39 -19.52
N ARG A 230 1.68 -2.82 -18.26
CA ARG A 230 0.88 -3.90 -17.67
C ARG A 230 -0.20 -3.44 -16.69
N LEU A 231 -0.46 -2.14 -16.62
CA LEU A 231 -1.51 -1.63 -15.73
C LEU A 231 -2.88 -2.14 -16.20
N LEU A 232 -3.51 -2.99 -15.40
CA LEU A 232 -4.79 -3.61 -15.70
C LEU A 232 -5.96 -2.91 -14.99
N LEU A 233 -5.68 -2.30 -13.85
CA LEU A 233 -6.69 -1.75 -12.97
C LEU A 233 -6.19 -0.45 -12.35
N ILE A 234 -7.03 0.58 -12.43
CA ILE A 234 -6.91 1.79 -11.62
C ILE A 234 -8.17 1.87 -10.78
N THR A 235 -8.03 2.00 -9.46
CA THR A 235 -9.18 2.18 -8.55
C THR A 235 -9.04 3.48 -7.78
N ASN A 236 -10.13 3.94 -7.20
CA ASN A 236 -10.12 4.97 -6.18
C ASN A 236 -10.76 4.47 -4.87
N CYS A 237 -9.95 3.91 -3.97
CA CYS A 237 -10.43 3.29 -2.73
C CYS A 237 -10.96 4.26 -1.66
N ASP A 238 -10.98 5.57 -1.91
CA ASP A 238 -11.65 6.54 -1.01
C ASP A 238 -13.18 6.34 -0.96
N ARG A 239 -13.73 5.50 -1.86
CA ARG A 239 -15.13 5.08 -1.87
C ARG A 239 -15.60 4.40 -0.58
N GLN A 240 -14.70 3.90 0.27
CA GLN A 240 -15.08 3.03 1.39
C GLN A 240 -15.10 3.69 2.76
N ILE A 241 -14.62 4.91 2.98
CA ILE A 241 -14.52 5.47 4.36
C ILE A 241 -15.66 6.44 4.69
N ASN A 242 -16.88 6.11 4.28
CA ASN A 242 -18.10 6.72 4.86
C ASN A 242 -18.88 5.62 5.59
N TRP A 243 -18.28 5.05 6.65
CA TRP A 243 -18.88 3.99 7.44
C TRP A 243 -19.92 4.48 8.46
N GLU A 244 -20.07 5.80 8.63
CA GLU A 244 -20.84 6.36 9.76
C GLU A 244 -22.17 7.04 9.38
N ASP A 245 -22.47 7.24 8.08
CA ASP A 245 -23.68 7.94 7.63
C ASP A 245 -24.57 7.04 6.74
N LEU A 246 -24.95 5.87 7.25
CA LEU A 246 -25.62 4.80 6.50
C LEU A 246 -27.14 4.93 6.28
N ASP A 247 -27.75 6.10 6.49
CA ASP A 247 -29.23 6.21 6.37
C ASP A 247 -29.73 7.21 5.31
N ASP A 248 -28.85 7.99 4.67
CA ASP A 248 -29.25 8.85 3.56
C ASP A 248 -28.57 8.38 2.27
N GLU A 249 -29.37 7.96 1.27
CA GLU A 249 -28.93 7.71 -0.11
C GLU A 249 -28.47 9.05 -0.73
N GLU A 250 -27.30 9.54 -0.32
CA GLU A 250 -26.71 10.70 -0.98
C GLU A 250 -26.44 10.32 -2.44
N PRO A 251 -26.85 11.19 -3.39
CA PRO A 251 -26.62 10.93 -4.80
C PRO A 251 -25.11 10.74 -5.04
N GLU A 252 -24.76 9.78 -5.91
CA GLU A 252 -23.36 9.55 -6.28
C GLU A 252 -22.68 10.87 -6.60
N SER A 253 -21.64 11.19 -5.83
CA SER A 253 -20.89 12.42 -6.05
C SER A 253 -20.33 12.45 -7.48
N GLU A 254 -20.27 13.64 -8.09
CA GLU A 254 -19.67 13.83 -9.42
C GLU A 254 -18.25 13.20 -9.47
N PHE A 255 -17.56 13.25 -8.33
CA PHE A 255 -16.28 12.61 -8.10
C PHE A 255 -16.31 11.08 -8.27
N SER A 256 -17.25 10.39 -7.63
CA SER A 256 -17.47 8.95 -7.74
C SER A 256 -17.77 8.53 -9.19
N ARG A 257 -18.60 9.32 -9.88
CA ARG A 257 -18.95 9.08 -11.29
C ARG A 257 -17.73 9.18 -12.21
N LYS A 258 -16.91 10.23 -12.04
CA LYS A 258 -15.68 10.43 -12.82
C LYS A 258 -14.68 9.29 -12.65
N TRP A 259 -14.52 8.77 -11.43
CA TRP A 259 -13.62 7.64 -11.18
C TRP A 259 -14.17 6.31 -11.71
N THR A 260 -15.49 6.12 -11.71
CA THR A 260 -16.13 4.97 -12.36
C THR A 260 -15.87 4.98 -13.87
N GLU A 261 -15.94 6.15 -14.49
CA GLU A 261 -15.58 6.31 -15.90
C GLU A 261 -14.10 5.97 -16.15
N VAL A 262 -13.21 6.40 -15.25
CA VAL A 262 -11.79 6.03 -15.31
C VAL A 262 -11.59 4.51 -15.26
N GLU A 263 -12.17 3.84 -14.26
CA GLU A 263 -12.12 2.38 -14.08
C GLU A 263 -12.58 1.62 -15.34
N SER A 264 -13.63 2.10 -15.99
CA SER A 264 -14.13 1.55 -17.26
C SER A 264 -13.13 1.74 -18.41
N LEU A 265 -12.64 2.96 -18.61
CA LEU A 265 -11.68 3.28 -19.69
C LEU A 265 -10.36 2.52 -19.56
N VAL A 266 -9.87 2.37 -18.33
CA VAL A 266 -8.68 1.58 -17.96
C VAL A 266 -8.80 0.14 -18.47
N THR A 267 -9.96 -0.49 -18.25
CA THR A 267 -10.21 -1.87 -18.67
C THR A 267 -10.16 -1.97 -20.20
N ILE A 268 -10.82 -1.06 -20.91
CA ILE A 268 -10.81 -0.99 -22.38
C ILE A 268 -9.37 -0.80 -22.91
N PHE A 269 -8.58 0.09 -22.32
CA PHE A 269 -7.19 0.31 -22.75
C PHE A 269 -6.28 -0.90 -22.47
N ALA A 270 -6.55 -1.68 -21.42
CA ALA A 270 -5.82 -2.91 -21.16
C ALA A 270 -6.12 -3.96 -22.24
N GLU A 271 -7.38 -4.11 -22.63
CA GLU A 271 -7.81 -5.01 -23.71
C GLU A 271 -7.19 -4.63 -25.06
N VAL A 272 -7.25 -3.35 -25.45
CA VAL A 272 -6.67 -2.86 -26.71
C VAL A 272 -5.17 -3.16 -26.77
N ARG A 273 -4.42 -2.90 -25.69
CA ARG A 273 -2.98 -3.20 -25.64
C ARG A 273 -2.69 -4.69 -25.73
N ALA A 274 -3.51 -5.54 -25.10
CA ALA A 274 -3.36 -6.99 -25.22
C ALA A 274 -3.53 -7.45 -26.67
N GLN A 275 -4.52 -6.89 -27.39
CA GLN A 275 -4.73 -7.17 -28.82
C GLN A 275 -3.58 -6.66 -29.70
N GLU A 276 -3.08 -5.45 -29.43
CA GLU A 276 -1.92 -4.88 -30.14
C GLU A 276 -0.66 -5.74 -29.95
N GLY A 277 -0.42 -6.23 -28.73
CA GLY A 277 0.70 -7.12 -28.44
C GLY A 277 0.65 -8.44 -29.23
N VAL A 278 -0.55 -9.02 -29.40
CA VAL A 278 -0.73 -10.23 -30.22
C VAL A 278 -0.44 -9.95 -31.70
N ARG A 279 -0.91 -8.81 -32.22
CA ARG A 279 -0.67 -8.42 -33.62
C ARG A 279 0.81 -8.19 -33.92
N MET A 280 1.54 -7.55 -33.01
CA MET A 280 2.98 -7.32 -33.18
C MET A 280 3.76 -8.64 -33.21
N ASN A 281 3.42 -9.58 -32.32
CA ASN A 281 4.10 -10.89 -32.28
C ASN A 281 3.79 -11.78 -33.49
N ALA A 282 2.63 -11.62 -34.15
CA ALA A 282 2.28 -12.39 -35.33
C ALA A 282 3.09 -11.95 -36.57
N GLY A 283 3.35 -10.64 -36.73
CA GLY A 283 4.08 -10.10 -37.88
C GLY A 283 5.57 -10.51 -37.94
N ASP A 284 6.19 -10.73 -36.79
CA ASP A 284 7.61 -11.16 -36.71
C ASP A 284 7.82 -12.63 -37.12
N SER A 285 6.74 -13.42 -37.26
CA SER A 285 6.83 -14.85 -37.64
C SER A 285 6.74 -15.13 -39.15
N GLU A 286 6.39 -14.11 -39.96
CA GLU A 286 6.24 -14.26 -41.42
C GLU A 286 7.50 -13.89 -42.22
N SER A 287 8.54 -13.34 -41.60
CA SER A 287 9.74 -12.85 -42.32
C SER A 287 10.89 -13.86 -42.51
N ASP A 288 10.70 -15.13 -42.12
CA ASP A 288 11.74 -16.18 -42.18
C ASP A 288 11.58 -17.15 -43.37
N TRP A 289 10.85 -16.77 -44.43
CA TRP A 289 10.67 -17.56 -45.66
C TRP A 289 11.24 -16.89 -46.91
#